data_AF-A0A2K3K1H3-F1
#
_entry.id   AF-A0A2K3K1H3-F1
#
_cell.length_a   1.000
_cell.length_b   1.000
_cell.length_c   1.000
_cell.angle_alpha   90.00
_cell.angle_beta   90.00
_cell.angle_gamma   90.00
#
_symmetry.space_group_name_H-M   'P 1'
#
loop_
_entity.id
_entity.type
_entity.pdbx_description
1 polymer ?
#
loop_
_entity_poly.entity_id
_entity_poly.type
_entity_poly.pdbx_seq_one_letter_code
_entity_poly.pdbx_strand_id
1 'polypeptide(L)'
;MAPYEGEHPAAVGLTTQAELVQAIAQLSADCVGGVVYAFDNAKQQMMLLNPELNLVMEGMHVNGRIEAGRIVIPEGLETEEASDEEEGNEEGDRDE
;
A
#
# COMPACT_ATOMS: atom_id res chain seq x y z
N MET A 1 -5.98 -26.12 17.03
CA MET A 1 -4.91 -26.16 16.01
C MET A 1 -3.61 -26.44 16.74
N ALA A 2 -2.75 -27.30 16.19
CA ALA A 2 -1.44 -27.52 16.80
C ALA A 2 -0.58 -26.26 16.58
N PRO A 3 0.17 -25.79 17.59
CA PRO A 3 1.03 -24.61 17.43
C PRO A 3 2.06 -24.84 16.33
N TYR A 4 2.43 -23.78 15.61
CA TYR A 4 3.56 -23.81 14.67
C TYR A 4 4.88 -24.12 15.42
N GLU A 5 5.86 -24.75 14.76
CA GLU A 5 7.15 -25.05 15.40
C GLU A 5 7.81 -23.76 15.90
N GLY A 6 7.91 -23.61 17.23
CA GLY A 6 8.45 -22.42 17.89
C GLY A 6 7.41 -21.58 18.65
N GLU A 7 6.11 -21.86 18.51
CA GLU A 7 5.07 -21.19 19.29
C GLU A 7 5.04 -21.66 20.75
N HIS A 8 4.90 -20.71 21.67
CA HIS A 8 4.87 -21.00 23.09
C HIS A 8 3.65 -21.89 23.45
N PRO A 9 3.76 -22.88 24.36
CA PRO A 9 2.66 -23.78 24.72
C PRO A 9 1.38 -23.09 25.23
N ALA A 10 1.50 -21.84 25.71
CA ALA A 10 0.36 -21.01 26.11
C ALA A 10 -0.52 -20.54 24.93
N ALA A 11 -0.03 -20.62 23.69
CA ALA A 11 -0.77 -20.26 22.48
C ALA A 11 -1.73 -21.36 22.00
N VAL A 12 -1.75 -22.53 22.66
CA VAL A 12 -2.67 -23.62 22.32
C VAL A 12 -4.12 -23.14 22.42
N GLY A 13 -4.84 -23.15 21.30
CA GLY A 13 -6.23 -22.71 21.21
C GLY A 13 -6.41 -21.23 20.82
N LEU A 14 -5.31 -20.49 20.61
CA LEU A 14 -5.32 -19.16 20.02
C LEU A 14 -5.08 -19.23 18.50
N THR A 15 -5.28 -18.09 17.82
CA THR A 15 -4.86 -17.88 16.44
C THR A 15 -3.35 -18.05 16.32
N THR A 16 -2.90 -18.81 15.33
CA THR A 16 -1.47 -19.01 15.07
C THR A 16 -0.83 -17.73 14.52
N GLN A 17 0.49 -17.61 14.65
CA GLN A 17 1.26 -16.51 14.08
C GLN A 17 1.04 -16.41 12.56
N ALA A 18 1.04 -17.56 11.85
CA ALA A 18 0.82 -17.60 10.41
C ALA A 18 -0.56 -17.05 10.01
N GLU A 19 -1.61 -17.42 10.73
CA GLU A 19 -2.97 -16.90 10.51
C GLU A 19 -3.06 -15.39 10.79
N LEU A 20 -2.36 -14.90 11.82
CA LEU A 20 -2.29 -13.47 12.12
C LEU A 20 -1.57 -12.69 11.01
N VAL A 21 -0.41 -13.18 10.57
CA VAL A 21 0.37 -12.57 9.47
C VAL A 21 -0.47 -12.52 8.19
N GLN A 22 -1.17 -13.61 7.87
CA GLN A 22 -2.05 -13.66 6.71
C GLN A 22 -3.21 -12.66 6.82
N ALA A 23 -3.84 -12.55 8.00
CA ALA A 23 -4.92 -11.59 8.22
C ALA A 23 -4.45 -10.14 8.09
N ILE A 24 -3.25 -9.83 8.59
CA ILE A 24 -2.64 -8.51 8.43
C ILE A 24 -2.38 -8.22 6.95
N ALA A 25 -1.76 -9.16 6.22
CA ALA A 25 -1.48 -8.99 4.79
C ALA A 25 -2.77 -8.74 3.98
N GLN A 26 -3.83 -9.51 4.25
CA GLN A 26 -5.12 -9.32 3.60
C GLN A 26 -5.72 -7.95 3.93
N LEU A 27 -5.69 -7.53 5.20
CA LEU A 27 -6.23 -6.24 5.60
C LEU A 27 -5.47 -5.07 4.95
N SER A 28 -4.14 -5.18 4.84
CA SER A 28 -3.32 -4.20 4.13
C SER A 28 -3.70 -4.12 2.65
N ALA A 29 -3.83 -5.25 1.97
CA ALA A 29 -4.24 -5.31 0.57
C ALA A 29 -5.64 -4.72 0.35
N ASP A 30 -6.60 -5.05 1.22
CA ASP A 30 -7.96 -4.53 1.16
C ASP A 30 -8.00 -3.01 1.37
N CYS A 31 -7.16 -2.49 2.27
CA CYS A 31 -7.03 -1.04 2.51
C CYS A 31 -6.52 -0.31 1.26
N VAL A 32 -5.42 -0.80 0.67
CA VAL A 32 -4.84 -0.23 -0.56
C VAL A 32 -5.86 -0.29 -1.70
N GLY A 33 -6.47 -1.45 -1.93
CA GLY A 33 -7.48 -1.63 -2.97
C GLY A 33 -8.69 -0.71 -2.78
N GLY A 34 -9.14 -0.52 -1.53
CA GLY A 34 -10.23 0.39 -1.20
C GLY A 34 -9.90 1.86 -1.49
N VAL A 35 -8.68 2.30 -1.17
CA VAL A 35 -8.23 3.67 -1.45
C VAL A 35 -8.08 3.92 -2.95
N VAL A 36 -7.46 2.99 -3.69
CA VAL A 36 -7.33 3.07 -5.14
C VAL A 36 -8.71 3.15 -5.81
N TYR A 37 -9.63 2.28 -5.41
CA TYR A 37 -11.01 2.29 -5.91
C TYR A 37 -11.72 3.63 -5.63
N ALA A 38 -11.63 4.13 -4.39
CA ALA A 38 -12.27 5.39 -4.03
C ALA A 38 -11.71 6.57 -4.83
N PHE A 39 -10.39 6.59 -5.03
CA PHE A 39 -9.70 7.61 -5.82
C PHE A 39 -10.11 7.57 -7.30
N ASP A 40 -10.11 6.39 -7.92
CA ASP A 40 -10.52 6.23 -9.32
C ASP A 40 -11.98 6.62 -9.53
N ASN A 41 -12.86 6.24 -8.61
CA ASN A 41 -14.26 6.65 -8.64
C ASN A 41 -14.41 8.18 -8.53
N ALA A 42 -13.65 8.83 -7.64
CA ALA A 42 -13.65 10.29 -7.53
C ALA A 42 -13.14 10.95 -8.81
N LYS A 43 -12.04 10.45 -9.40
CA LYS A 43 -11.52 10.91 -10.69
C LYS A 43 -12.58 10.81 -11.79
N GLN A 44 -13.23 9.66 -11.90
CA GLN A 44 -14.29 9.44 -12.90
C GLN A 44 -15.46 10.42 -12.71
N GLN A 45 -15.91 10.63 -11.48
CA GLN A 45 -16.98 11.59 -11.19
C GLN A 45 -16.57 13.03 -11.53
N MET A 46 -15.33 13.42 -11.22
CA MET A 46 -14.82 14.75 -11.59
C MET A 46 -14.76 14.93 -13.10
N MET A 47 -14.26 13.95 -13.85
CA MET A 47 -14.21 14.01 -15.32
C MET A 47 -15.61 13.99 -15.94
N LEU A 48 -16.55 13.23 -15.37
CA LEU A 48 -17.95 13.20 -15.82
C LEU A 48 -18.62 14.58 -15.72
N LEU A 49 -18.38 15.29 -14.62
CA LEU A 49 -18.92 16.65 -14.41
C LEU A 49 -18.19 17.72 -15.24
N ASN A 50 -16.99 17.42 -15.72
CA ASN A 50 -16.12 18.36 -16.42
C ASN A 50 -15.53 17.70 -17.69
N PRO A 51 -16.32 17.51 -18.75
CA PRO A 51 -15.91 16.73 -19.93
C PRO A 51 -14.73 17.33 -20.71
N GLU A 52 -14.47 18.63 -20.55
CA GLU A 52 -13.32 19.33 -21.16
C GLU A 52 -12.02 19.17 -20.37
N LEU A 53 -12.08 18.64 -19.14
CA LEU A 53 -10.90 18.39 -18.30
C LEU A 53 -10.37 16.97 -18.54
N ASN A 54 -9.12 16.88 -19.00
CA ASN A 54 -8.38 15.63 -19.05
C ASN A 54 -7.45 15.52 -17.84
N LEU A 55 -7.91 14.84 -16.77
CA LEU A 55 -7.12 14.64 -15.56
C LEU A 55 -6.13 13.49 -15.74
N VAL A 56 -4.85 13.83 -15.92
CA VAL A 56 -3.74 12.87 -15.88
C VAL A 56 -3.22 12.81 -14.45
N MET A 57 -3.55 11.71 -13.76
CA MET A 57 -3.15 11.45 -12.37
C MET A 57 -2.23 10.22 -12.27
N GLU A 58 -1.78 9.70 -13.42
CA GLU A 58 -0.88 8.55 -13.49
C GLU A 58 0.49 8.93 -12.92
N GLY A 59 1.03 8.08 -12.04
CA GLY A 59 2.27 8.34 -11.31
C GLY A 59 2.14 9.31 -10.13
N MET A 60 0.93 9.78 -9.78
CA MET A 60 0.75 10.69 -8.66
C MET A 60 1.19 10.04 -7.35
N HIS A 61 2.25 10.58 -6.77
CA HIS A 61 2.84 10.06 -5.55
C HIS A 61 2.35 10.84 -4.32
N VAL A 62 2.41 10.22 -3.14
CA VAL A 62 2.17 10.91 -1.87
C VAL A 62 3.13 12.10 -1.80
N ASN A 63 2.63 13.28 -1.42
CA ASN A 63 3.41 14.54 -1.41
C ASN A 63 3.94 15.01 -2.78
N GLY A 64 3.59 14.35 -3.90
CA GLY A 64 3.95 14.81 -5.24
C GLY A 64 3.18 16.07 -5.63
N ARG A 65 3.89 17.08 -6.14
CA ARG A 65 3.30 18.29 -6.73
C ARG A 65 3.53 18.34 -8.24
N ILE A 66 2.59 18.91 -9.00
CA ILE A 66 2.75 19.09 -10.44
C ILE A 66 3.50 20.40 -10.71
N GLU A 67 4.68 20.30 -11.31
CA GLU A 67 5.47 21.42 -11.80
C GLU A 67 5.83 21.21 -13.27
N ALA A 68 5.51 22.19 -14.12
CA ALA A 68 5.77 22.12 -15.56
C ALA A 68 5.26 20.82 -16.23
N GLY A 69 4.14 20.29 -15.75
CA GLY A 69 3.55 19.05 -16.24
C GLY A 69 4.26 17.77 -15.80
N ARG A 70 5.14 17.84 -14.80
CA ARG A 70 5.81 16.68 -14.19
C ARG A 70 5.52 16.63 -12.70
N ILE A 71 5.52 15.42 -12.17
CA ILE A 71 5.39 15.20 -10.73
C ILE A 71 6.77 15.41 -10.10
N VAL A 72 6.83 16.27 -9.09
CA VAL A 72 8.03 16.61 -8.33
C VAL A 72 7.71 16.39 -6.85
N ILE A 73 8.56 15.65 -6.14
CA ILE A 73 8.45 15.50 -4.68
C ILE A 73 9.22 16.67 -4.04
N PRO A 74 8.61 17.46 -3.13
CA PRO A 74 9.30 18.52 -2.42
C PRO A 74 10.47 18.00 -1.56
N GLU A 75 11.54 18.79 -1.48
CA GLU A 75 12.69 18.47 -0.62
C GLU A 75 12.24 18.23 0.83
N GLY A 76 12.71 17.14 1.43
CA GLY A 76 12.38 16.75 2.81
C GLY A 76 11.06 16.00 2.97
N LEU A 77 10.31 15.74 1.89
CA LEU A 77 9.14 14.86 1.86
C LEU A 77 9.38 13.58 1.06
N GLU A 78 10.64 13.30 0.74
CA GLU A 78 11.07 12.04 0.14
C GLU A 78 10.88 10.94 1.18
N THR A 79 9.88 10.09 0.98
CA THR A 79 9.65 8.89 1.80
C THR A 79 10.19 7.67 1.07
N GLU A 80 10.73 6.69 1.78
CA GLU A 80 11.19 5.42 1.19
C GLU A 80 10.05 4.70 0.42
N GLU A 81 8.78 4.91 0.80
CA GLU A 81 7.59 4.44 0.07
C GLU A 81 7.36 5.13 -1.30
N ALA A 82 8.18 6.14 -1.64
CA ALA A 82 8.16 6.82 -2.94
C ALA A 82 8.90 6.09 -4.05
N SER A 83 9.68 5.08 -3.67
CA SER A 83 10.45 4.25 -4.59
C SER A 83 9.87 2.84 -4.76
N ASP A 84 8.65 2.56 -4.29
CA ASP A 84 7.99 1.28 -4.52
C ASP A 84 7.51 1.21 -5.97
N GLU A 85 8.43 0.80 -6.85
CA GLU A 85 8.11 -0.19 -7.86
C GLU A 85 7.30 -1.29 -7.16
N GLU A 86 6.06 -1.51 -7.61
CA GLU A 86 5.30 -2.71 -7.28
C GLU A 86 6.17 -3.94 -7.61
N GLU A 87 6.87 -4.48 -6.62
CA GLU A 87 7.23 -5.89 -6.39
C GLU A 87 8.45 -6.01 -5.46
N GLY A 88 8.30 -6.80 -4.39
CA GLY A 88 9.44 -7.47 -3.76
C GLY A 88 9.52 -7.32 -2.23
N ASN A 89 8.60 -7.94 -1.50
CA ASN A 89 8.90 -8.39 -0.14
C ASN A 89 10.01 -9.47 -0.21
N GLU A 90 11.28 -9.05 -0.23
CA GLU A 90 12.40 -9.92 0.11
C GLU A 90 12.69 -9.75 1.61
N GLU A 91 12.15 -10.66 2.41
CA GLU A 91 12.73 -10.99 3.71
C GLU A 91 14.18 -11.46 3.49
N GLY A 92 15.14 -10.65 3.95
CA GLY A 92 16.56 -10.99 4.03
C GLY A 92 16.98 -11.24 5.48
N ASP A 93 17.16 -12.52 5.79
CA ASP A 93 17.53 -13.12 7.08
C ASP A 93 18.89 -12.65 7.65
N ARG A 94 18.92 -12.57 8.99
CA ARG A 94 20.03 -12.72 9.98
C ARG A 94 21.51 -12.53 9.57
N ASP A 95 22.26 -11.77 10.37
CA ASP A 95 23.14 -12.32 11.44
C ASP A 95 23.96 -11.24 12.19
N GLU A 96 24.31 -11.59 13.44
CA GLU A 96 25.17 -10.95 14.47
C GLU A 96 24.53 -10.02 15.52
#